data_AF-A0A1J5S6Z6-F1
#
_entry.id   AF-A0A1J5S6Z6-F1
#
_cell.length_a   1.000
_cell.length_b   1.000
_cell.length_c   1.000
_cell.angle_alpha   90.00
_cell.angle_beta   90.00
_cell.angle_gamma   90.00
#
_symmetry.space_group_name_H-M   'P 1'
#
loop_
_entity.id
_entity.type
_entity.pdbx_description
1 polymer ?
#
loop_
_entity_poly.entity_id
_entity_poly.type
_entity_poly.pdbx_seq_one_letter_code
_entity_poly.pdbx_strand_id
1 'polypeptide(L)'
;MALNPNHRKLRRTYLAVWWVCVVLRLQAGPAETVPAGELQASPSDQRVEQVVEAARSDGWAAAAPGLRTAAFEAYATGNLESARAWLNLARWAALLGEPETSAVETWIHGIESAGLAHPNLPRSYEIRRGVALSARLSPAAQAGLAGDPAFLDAFFAQLSPFDYPPGVLTILGRLHDGDPDDFRAYRNLAIAIAVVHDTAPPPWWPHGQVSPAALPRKWPDALATFRFFVAQDRAGRCYQPLKRLGADELKFVVDAAAPFDELTWAQKVVDEPLAHLDKVYSMVPYRVERLQTGRAVWPGDHYSLPLILGRGGICVDQAYFACEVGKARGVPTLLFMGAGMDGRHAWFGYLDGDGRWRLDAGRYAEQRLVTGRAIDPQTWGWMTDHEIRFLSERFQRLASTRRSRIQSDFARAFLDSGDDRRAVDAAEDALRSEDRNLAAWQVLLDASRRRGDPPAATEVILGRACHAFRRYPDLESRFNDLLVASLRARGETSRADHMQAEFIRAYGGRRADLAIREAALKLASHFDRRDLVSQIGDYNRVVDRYGPDGGAVLFDQVVRVFVEHLVLKGRIPEARRALERARAVMHVVPETPLAMDFDALERRVRATP
;
A
#
# COMPACT_ATOMS: atom_id res chain seq x y z
N MET A 1 -21.11 -7.76 7.34
CA MET A 1 -20.12 -6.92 6.63
C MET A 1 -19.82 -7.63 5.31
N ALA A 2 -20.42 -7.20 4.19
CA ALA A 2 -20.33 -7.93 2.92
C ALA A 2 -18.91 -7.77 2.35
N LEU A 3 -18.04 -8.73 2.64
CA LEU A 3 -16.77 -8.90 1.93
C LEU A 3 -17.08 -9.03 0.44
N ASN A 4 -16.58 -8.07 -0.33
CA ASN A 4 -16.78 -7.92 -1.77
C ASN A 4 -16.65 -9.30 -2.48
N PRO A 5 -17.65 -9.72 -3.29
CA PRO A 5 -17.62 -10.99 -4.03
C PRO A 5 -16.43 -11.14 -5.00
N ASN A 6 -15.65 -10.07 -5.24
CA ASN A 6 -14.38 -10.13 -5.97
C ASN A 6 -13.21 -10.79 -5.20
N HIS A 7 -13.41 -11.30 -3.98
CA HIS A 7 -12.38 -12.06 -3.25
C HIS A 7 -11.87 -13.33 -3.96
N ARG A 8 -12.56 -13.82 -5.01
CA ARG A 8 -12.04 -14.90 -5.87
C ARG A 8 -10.98 -14.43 -6.89
N LYS A 9 -10.96 -13.15 -7.25
CA LYS A 9 -9.94 -12.56 -8.15
C LYS A 9 -8.73 -11.96 -7.41
N LEU A 10 -8.83 -11.75 -6.10
CA LEU A 10 -7.71 -11.33 -5.24
C LEU A 10 -6.62 -12.41 -5.05
N ARG A 11 -6.81 -13.61 -5.61
CA ARG A 11 -6.04 -14.83 -5.30
C ARG A 11 -4.91 -15.17 -6.29
N ARG A 12 -4.53 -14.24 -7.17
CA ARG A 12 -3.31 -14.33 -8.01
C ARG A 12 -2.45 -13.07 -7.96
N THR A 13 -2.78 -12.12 -7.09
CA THR A 13 -2.62 -10.70 -7.38
C THR A 13 -1.82 -9.98 -6.31
N TYR A 14 -0.68 -10.55 -5.94
CA TYR A 14 0.44 -9.77 -5.42
C TYR A 14 1.78 -10.14 -6.08
N LEU A 15 1.77 -11.03 -7.09
CA LEU A 15 3.01 -11.45 -7.78
C LEU A 15 2.83 -12.07 -9.18
N ALA A 16 1.65 -12.01 -9.77
CA ALA A 16 1.51 -12.23 -11.20
C ALA A 16 1.05 -10.91 -11.84
N VAL A 17 1.79 -10.53 -12.87
CA VAL A 17 1.73 -9.28 -13.63
C VAL A 17 2.50 -8.14 -12.96
N TRP A 18 3.60 -7.73 -13.60
CA TRP A 18 3.91 -6.34 -13.94
C TRP A 18 5.18 -6.32 -14.76
N TRP A 19 5.00 -6.35 -16.07
CA TRP A 19 6.02 -6.12 -17.09
C TRP A 19 5.32 -5.51 -18.29
N VAL A 20 5.78 -4.34 -18.73
CA VAL A 20 6.26 -4.07 -20.08
C VAL A 20 6.93 -2.70 -20.06
N CYS A 21 8.19 -2.73 -20.48
CA CYS A 21 9.00 -1.62 -20.92
C CYS A 21 8.27 -0.68 -21.87
N VAL A 22 8.31 0.62 -21.58
CA VAL A 22 8.33 1.62 -22.64
C VAL A 22 9.80 1.76 -23.08
N VAL A 23 10.27 0.82 -23.91
CA VAL A 23 11.38 1.14 -24.81
C VAL A 23 10.74 1.87 -25.99
N LEU A 24 10.61 3.19 -25.86
CA LEU A 24 10.57 4.03 -27.03
C LEU A 24 11.97 3.95 -27.66
N ARG A 25 12.12 3.09 -28.68
CA ARG A 25 13.16 3.25 -29.70
C ARG A 25 12.81 4.51 -30.50
N LEU A 26 13.00 5.67 -29.88
CA LEU A 26 13.13 6.93 -30.61
C LEU A 26 14.52 6.91 -31.25
N GLN A 27 14.58 7.25 -32.53
CA GLN A 27 15.86 7.49 -33.21
C GLN A 27 16.64 8.49 -32.37
N ALA A 28 17.77 8.04 -31.83
CA ALA A 28 18.65 8.88 -31.03
C ALA A 28 19.17 10.00 -31.93
N GLY A 29 18.70 11.23 -31.70
CA GLY A 29 19.51 12.40 -31.99
C GLY A 29 20.85 12.28 -31.26
N PRO A 30 21.88 13.05 -31.64
CA PRO A 30 23.17 12.99 -30.97
C PRO A 30 22.96 13.23 -29.47
N ALA A 31 23.20 12.19 -28.67
CA ALA A 31 23.02 12.27 -27.23
C ALA A 31 23.98 13.32 -26.69
N GLU A 32 23.45 14.28 -25.92
CA GLU A 32 24.27 15.25 -25.21
C GLU A 32 25.28 14.50 -24.33
N THR A 33 26.57 14.60 -24.67
CA THR A 33 27.64 13.93 -23.93
C THR A 33 28.08 14.81 -22.77
N VAL A 34 27.83 14.36 -21.54
CA VAL A 34 28.31 15.03 -20.33
C VAL A 34 29.82 14.76 -20.18
N PRO A 35 30.68 15.79 -20.06
CA PRO A 35 32.11 15.60 -19.88
C PRO A 35 32.45 14.78 -18.64
N ALA A 36 33.42 13.87 -18.73
CA ALA A 36 33.80 12.97 -17.63
C ALA A 36 34.18 13.69 -16.33
N GLY A 37 34.71 14.93 -16.43
CA GLY A 37 35.04 15.76 -15.27
C GLY A 37 33.81 16.21 -14.47
N GLU A 38 32.65 16.38 -15.10
CA GLU A 38 31.40 16.80 -14.43
C GLU A 38 30.76 15.63 -13.64
N LEU A 39 31.01 14.39 -14.07
CA LEU A 39 30.39 13.19 -13.49
C LEU A 39 30.87 12.86 -12.06
N GLN A 40 31.91 13.53 -11.58
CA GLN A 40 32.41 13.38 -10.20
C GLN A 40 31.55 14.12 -9.17
N ALA A 41 30.74 15.08 -9.63
CA ALA A 41 29.86 15.90 -8.80
C ALA A 41 28.40 15.73 -9.22
N SER A 42 27.47 16.19 -8.39
CA SER A 42 26.06 16.33 -8.79
C SER A 42 25.94 17.34 -9.96
N PRO A 43 24.90 17.24 -10.80
CA PRO A 43 24.66 18.24 -11.85
C PRO A 43 24.70 19.65 -11.28
N SER A 44 25.47 20.55 -11.90
CA SER A 44 25.49 21.96 -11.53
C SER A 44 24.22 22.67 -11.97
N ASP A 45 23.89 23.81 -11.35
CA ASP A 45 22.74 24.63 -11.75
C ASP A 45 22.81 25.00 -13.24
N GLN A 46 24.00 25.38 -13.73
CA GLN A 46 24.25 25.68 -15.14
C GLN A 46 23.95 24.48 -16.05
N ARG A 47 24.34 23.27 -15.63
CA ARG A 47 24.04 22.04 -16.40
C ARG A 47 22.54 21.75 -16.43
N VAL A 48 21.84 21.93 -15.31
CA VAL A 48 20.39 21.76 -15.28
C VAL A 48 19.69 22.78 -16.17
N GLU A 49 20.14 24.04 -16.15
CA GLU A 49 19.62 25.09 -17.06
C GLU A 49 19.81 24.73 -18.53
N GLN A 50 20.98 24.22 -18.92
CA GLN A 50 21.26 23.74 -20.28
C GLN A 50 20.32 22.61 -20.70
N VAL A 51 20.12 21.62 -19.81
CA VAL A 51 19.19 20.50 -20.04
C VAL A 51 17.76 20.99 -20.21
N VAL A 52 17.31 21.92 -19.36
CA VAL A 52 15.97 22.50 -19.43
C VAL A 52 15.78 23.28 -20.72
N GLU A 53 16.78 24.05 -21.15
CA GLU A 53 16.71 24.81 -22.40
C GLU A 53 16.68 23.90 -23.64
N ALA A 54 17.54 22.87 -23.67
CA ALA A 54 17.50 21.85 -24.72
C ALA A 54 16.16 21.09 -24.73
N ALA A 55 15.60 20.78 -23.55
CA ALA A 55 14.31 20.13 -23.44
C ALA A 55 13.14 21.02 -23.92
N ARG A 56 13.27 22.35 -23.88
CA ARG A 56 12.29 23.28 -24.46
C ARG A 56 12.29 23.26 -25.98
N SER A 57 13.47 23.11 -26.61
CA SER A 57 13.57 23.05 -28.07
C SER A 57 13.26 21.65 -28.63
N ASP A 58 13.85 20.63 -28.03
CA ASP A 58 13.91 19.27 -28.59
C ASP A 58 12.97 18.29 -27.87
N GLY A 59 12.41 18.71 -26.73
CA GLY A 59 11.57 17.90 -25.86
C GLY A 59 12.37 17.10 -24.82
N TRP A 60 11.77 16.89 -23.64
CA TRP A 60 12.37 16.14 -22.54
C TRP A 60 12.77 14.69 -22.89
N ALA A 61 12.05 14.06 -23.82
CA ALA A 61 12.36 12.70 -24.27
C ALA A 61 13.74 12.60 -24.94
N ALA A 62 14.21 13.66 -25.59
CA ALA A 62 15.51 13.70 -26.26
C ALA A 62 16.68 13.78 -25.25
N ALA A 63 16.49 14.45 -24.11
CA ALA A 63 17.51 14.60 -23.08
C ALA A 63 17.72 13.32 -22.23
N ALA A 64 16.65 12.54 -22.02
CA ALA A 64 16.66 11.41 -21.08
C ALA A 64 17.76 10.35 -21.34
N PRO A 65 18.05 9.92 -22.59
CA PRO A 65 19.10 8.93 -22.84
C PRO A 65 20.51 9.41 -22.47
N GLY A 66 20.86 10.66 -22.79
CA GLY A 66 22.19 11.22 -22.46
C GLY A 66 22.41 11.33 -20.95
N LEU A 67 21.39 11.83 -20.23
CA LEU A 67 21.41 11.91 -18.77
C LEU A 67 21.49 10.54 -18.10
N ARG A 68 20.83 9.52 -18.66
CA ARG A 68 20.92 8.15 -18.15
C ARG A 68 22.32 7.57 -18.33
N THR A 69 22.95 7.81 -19.48
CA THR A 69 24.35 7.43 -19.71
C THR A 69 25.27 8.11 -18.70
N ALA A 70 25.11 9.43 -18.49
CA ALA A 70 25.85 10.18 -17.49
C ALA A 70 25.66 9.59 -16.07
N ALA A 71 24.43 9.22 -15.69
CA ALA A 71 24.17 8.57 -14.41
C ALA A 71 24.89 7.21 -14.27
N PHE A 72 24.92 6.41 -15.34
CA PHE A 72 25.59 5.10 -15.36
C PHE A 72 27.11 5.21 -15.29
N GLU A 73 27.68 6.24 -15.91
CA GLU A 73 29.11 6.55 -15.83
C GLU A 73 29.47 7.13 -14.46
N ALA A 74 28.66 8.05 -13.92
CA ALA A 74 28.81 8.56 -12.56
C ALA A 74 28.75 7.42 -11.52
N TYR A 75 27.86 6.43 -11.70
CA TYR A 75 27.81 5.25 -10.83
C TYR A 75 29.11 4.43 -10.85
N ALA A 76 29.75 4.31 -12.02
CA ALA A 76 31.02 3.60 -12.17
C ALA A 76 32.19 4.28 -11.44
N THR A 77 32.10 5.58 -11.13
CA THR A 77 33.10 6.30 -10.32
C THR A 77 33.07 5.92 -8.83
N GLY A 78 31.99 5.27 -8.37
CA GLY A 78 31.78 4.93 -6.96
C GLY A 78 31.15 6.04 -6.12
N ASN A 79 30.97 7.27 -6.65
CA ASN A 79 30.25 8.34 -5.97
C ASN A 79 28.72 8.19 -6.13
N LEU A 80 28.11 7.42 -5.23
CA LEU A 80 26.68 7.09 -5.28
C LEU A 80 25.76 8.31 -5.15
N GLU A 81 26.20 9.37 -4.47
CA GLU A 81 25.39 10.59 -4.26
C GLU A 81 25.27 11.41 -5.53
N SER A 82 26.41 11.65 -6.20
CA SER A 82 26.43 12.27 -7.53
C SER A 82 25.64 11.42 -8.52
N ALA A 83 25.91 10.10 -8.56
CA ALA A 83 25.22 9.19 -9.47
C ALA A 83 23.70 9.22 -9.26
N ARG A 84 23.24 9.27 -8.01
CA ARG A 84 21.81 9.41 -7.66
C ARG A 84 21.22 10.70 -8.21
N ALA A 85 21.91 11.83 -8.08
CA ALA A 85 21.43 13.11 -8.60
C ALA A 85 21.29 13.09 -10.12
N TRP A 86 22.28 12.55 -10.84
CA TRP A 86 22.21 12.33 -12.28
C TRP A 86 21.07 11.39 -12.69
N LEU A 87 20.88 10.28 -11.95
CA LEU A 87 19.81 9.32 -12.21
C LEU A 87 18.43 9.97 -12.03
N ASN A 88 18.25 10.77 -10.98
CA ASN A 88 17.00 11.45 -10.72
C ASN A 88 16.68 12.49 -11.82
N LEU A 89 17.68 13.24 -12.30
CA LEU A 89 17.49 14.15 -13.43
C LEU A 89 17.13 13.39 -14.73
N ALA A 90 17.77 12.24 -14.97
CA ALA A 90 17.43 11.36 -16.10
C ALA A 90 16.00 10.81 -16.00
N ARG A 91 15.56 10.39 -14.81
CA ARG A 91 14.20 9.92 -14.54
C ARG A 91 13.17 11.03 -14.72
N TRP A 92 13.51 12.26 -14.31
CA TRP A 92 12.66 13.43 -14.52
C TRP A 92 12.46 13.73 -16.01
N ALA A 93 13.55 13.75 -16.78
CA ALA A 93 13.48 13.92 -18.23
C ALA A 93 12.69 12.80 -18.91
N ALA A 94 12.87 11.54 -18.49
CA ALA A 94 12.10 10.41 -19.01
C ALA A 94 10.60 10.56 -18.72
N LEU A 95 10.23 10.92 -17.48
CA LEU A 95 8.85 11.13 -17.08
C LEU A 95 8.20 12.26 -17.87
N LEU A 96 8.84 13.44 -17.94
CA LEU A 96 8.28 14.59 -18.66
C LEU A 96 8.25 14.37 -20.17
N GLY A 97 9.14 13.54 -20.71
CA GLY A 97 9.18 13.16 -22.12
C GLY A 97 8.18 12.06 -22.50
N GLU A 98 7.58 11.36 -21.53
CA GLU A 98 6.67 10.26 -21.83
C GLU A 98 5.38 10.79 -22.48
N PRO A 99 4.94 10.19 -23.61
CA PRO A 99 3.63 10.50 -24.18
C PRO A 99 2.52 10.17 -23.18
N GLU A 100 1.57 11.09 -22.98
CA GLU A 100 0.50 10.93 -21.99
C GLU A 100 -0.31 9.65 -22.21
N THR A 101 -0.53 9.27 -23.47
CA THR A 101 -1.15 7.99 -23.86
C THR A 101 -0.44 6.77 -23.27
N SER A 102 0.90 6.74 -23.35
CA SER A 102 1.70 5.61 -22.85
C SER A 102 1.67 5.53 -21.34
N ALA A 103 1.81 6.69 -20.68
CA ALA A 103 1.79 6.79 -19.23
C ALA A 103 0.45 6.30 -18.66
N VAL A 104 -0.66 6.71 -19.27
CA VAL A 104 -2.01 6.31 -18.82
C VAL A 104 -2.27 4.83 -19.10
N GLU A 105 -1.88 4.28 -20.25
CA GLU A 105 -2.03 2.85 -20.54
C GLU A 105 -1.23 1.98 -19.56
N THR A 106 0.02 2.37 -19.29
CA THR A 106 0.89 1.70 -18.32
C THR A 106 0.28 1.73 -16.92
N TRP A 107 -0.23 2.89 -16.51
CA TRP A 107 -0.88 3.05 -15.21
C TRP A 107 -2.19 2.23 -15.09
N ILE A 108 -3.05 2.22 -16.12
CA ILE A 108 -4.31 1.44 -16.13
C ILE A 108 -4.02 -0.04 -15.94
N HIS A 109 -3.13 -0.59 -16.77
CA HIS A 109 -2.71 -1.97 -16.61
C HIS A 109 -2.21 -2.12 -15.15
N GLY A 110 -1.48 -1.13 -14.61
CA GLY A 110 -0.88 -1.07 -13.26
C GLY A 110 -1.86 -1.46 -12.19
N ILE A 111 -2.90 -0.64 -12.14
CA ILE A 111 -4.04 -0.75 -11.26
C ILE A 111 -4.81 -2.06 -11.47
N GLU A 112 -5.10 -2.44 -12.71
CA GLU A 112 -5.88 -3.65 -13.01
C GLU A 112 -5.17 -4.91 -12.53
N SER A 113 -3.88 -5.00 -12.79
CA SER A 113 -3.13 -6.22 -12.48
C SER A 113 -2.65 -6.28 -11.04
N ALA A 114 -2.65 -5.16 -10.33
CA ALA A 114 -2.57 -5.14 -8.87
C ALA A 114 -3.94 -5.35 -8.19
N GLY A 115 -5.04 -5.34 -8.95
CA GLY A 115 -6.39 -5.47 -8.40
C GLY A 115 -6.81 -4.26 -7.55
N LEU A 116 -6.23 -3.09 -7.81
CA LEU A 116 -6.49 -1.83 -7.09
C LEU A 116 -7.66 -1.03 -7.69
N ALA A 117 -8.21 -1.48 -8.83
CA ALA A 117 -9.35 -0.82 -9.47
C ALA A 117 -10.57 -0.76 -8.54
N HIS A 118 -11.24 0.39 -8.48
CA HIS A 118 -12.41 0.59 -7.64
C HIS A 118 -13.51 1.43 -8.32
N PRO A 119 -14.77 1.37 -7.85
CA PRO A 119 -15.92 1.99 -8.53
C PRO A 119 -15.83 3.51 -8.74
N ASN A 120 -15.06 4.22 -7.91
CA ASN A 120 -14.86 5.67 -8.03
C ASN A 120 -13.81 6.07 -9.08
N LEU A 121 -13.05 5.14 -9.66
CA LEU A 121 -12.16 5.47 -10.77
C LEU A 121 -12.98 5.74 -12.04
N PRO A 122 -12.59 6.74 -12.86
CA PRO A 122 -13.19 6.97 -14.17
C PRO A 122 -13.21 5.71 -15.05
N ARG A 123 -14.30 5.51 -15.80
CA ARG A 123 -14.37 4.45 -16.83
C ARG A 123 -13.60 4.81 -18.10
N SER A 124 -13.29 6.08 -18.26
CA SER A 124 -12.53 6.64 -19.38
C SER A 124 -11.73 7.84 -18.87
N TYR A 125 -10.50 7.98 -19.37
CA TYR A 125 -9.63 9.09 -19.05
C TYR A 125 -9.56 10.05 -20.24
N GLU A 126 -9.60 11.35 -19.98
CA GLU A 126 -9.31 12.35 -21.00
C GLU A 126 -7.80 12.39 -21.24
N ILE A 127 -7.36 11.69 -22.29
CA ILE A 127 -5.96 11.57 -22.67
C ILE A 127 -5.63 12.56 -23.78
N ARG A 128 -4.64 13.42 -23.56
CA ARG A 128 -4.10 14.33 -24.57
C ARG A 128 -3.18 13.56 -25.54
N ARG A 129 -3.73 13.15 -26.68
CA ARG A 129 -2.98 12.39 -27.69
C ARG A 129 -1.86 13.21 -28.32
N GLY A 130 -0.69 12.59 -28.50
CA GLY A 130 0.47 13.23 -29.12
C GLY A 130 1.16 14.28 -28.24
N VAL A 131 0.75 14.41 -26.97
CA VAL A 131 1.30 15.38 -26.03
C VAL A 131 2.09 14.64 -24.95
N ALA A 132 3.27 15.15 -24.61
CA ALA A 132 4.09 14.62 -23.52
C ALA A 132 3.60 15.11 -22.15
N LEU A 133 3.92 14.37 -21.09
CA LEU A 133 3.55 14.73 -19.72
C LEU A 133 4.08 16.10 -19.28
N SER A 134 5.17 16.59 -19.88
CA SER A 134 5.68 17.95 -19.64
C SER A 134 4.62 19.04 -19.78
N ALA A 135 3.63 18.87 -20.65
CA ALA A 135 2.53 19.82 -20.86
C ALA A 135 1.56 19.94 -19.67
N ARG A 136 1.72 19.11 -18.63
CA ARG A 136 1.01 19.24 -17.34
C ARG A 136 1.67 20.25 -16.39
N LEU A 137 2.88 20.72 -16.71
CA LEU A 137 3.64 21.69 -15.92
C LEU A 137 3.92 22.96 -16.72
N SER A 138 3.89 24.11 -16.04
CA SER A 138 4.37 25.37 -16.62
C SER A 138 5.89 25.30 -16.91
N PRO A 139 6.43 26.06 -17.87
CA PRO A 139 7.88 26.09 -18.10
C PRO A 139 8.70 26.49 -16.87
N ALA A 140 8.12 27.32 -15.99
CA ALA A 140 8.71 27.70 -14.72
C ALA A 140 8.75 26.53 -13.74
N ALA A 141 7.66 25.76 -13.60
CA ALA A 141 7.62 24.55 -12.78
C ALA A 141 8.57 23.47 -13.32
N GLN A 142 8.64 23.27 -14.64
CA GLN A 142 9.58 22.31 -15.23
C GLN A 142 11.03 22.64 -14.87
N ALA A 143 11.42 23.91 -14.99
CA ALA A 143 12.76 24.37 -14.63
C ALA A 143 13.02 24.29 -13.11
N GLY A 144 12.09 24.80 -12.30
CA GLY A 144 12.22 24.86 -10.85
C GLY A 144 12.30 23.49 -10.20
N LEU A 145 11.51 22.51 -10.66
CA LEU A 145 11.52 21.15 -10.14
C LEU A 145 12.74 20.36 -10.62
N ALA A 146 13.18 20.54 -11.87
CA ALA A 146 14.39 19.91 -12.37
C ALA A 146 15.66 20.42 -11.63
N GLY A 147 15.66 21.70 -11.26
CA GLY A 147 16.73 22.36 -10.50
C GLY A 147 16.68 22.16 -8.99
N ASP A 148 15.79 21.30 -8.47
CA ASP A 148 15.70 21.02 -7.03
C ASP A 148 16.03 19.53 -6.76
N PRO A 149 17.31 19.21 -6.47
CA PRO A 149 17.75 17.83 -6.22
C PRO A 149 17.04 17.18 -5.02
N ALA A 150 16.69 17.97 -4.00
CA ALA A 150 16.00 17.46 -2.82
C ALA A 150 14.54 17.15 -3.11
N PHE A 151 13.88 17.94 -3.97
CA PHE A 151 12.57 17.58 -4.52
C PHE A 151 12.66 16.30 -5.35
N LEU A 152 13.60 16.19 -6.30
CA LEU A 152 13.70 15.02 -7.17
C LEU A 152 13.97 13.73 -6.38
N ASP A 153 14.83 13.79 -5.36
CA ASP A 153 15.09 12.63 -4.50
C ASP A 153 13.86 12.18 -3.72
N ALA A 154 13.14 13.13 -3.10
CA ALA A 154 11.90 12.83 -2.38
C ALA A 154 10.79 12.35 -3.32
N PHE A 155 10.67 12.95 -4.51
CA PHE A 155 9.67 12.61 -5.51
C PHE A 155 9.86 11.18 -6.03
N PHE A 156 11.08 10.80 -6.44
CA PHE A 156 11.34 9.44 -6.92
C PHE A 156 11.45 8.39 -5.81
N ALA A 157 11.65 8.81 -4.56
CA ALA A 157 11.48 7.91 -3.42
C ALA A 157 10.00 7.60 -3.13
N GLN A 158 9.09 8.54 -3.43
CA GLN A 158 7.66 8.41 -3.16
C GLN A 158 6.86 7.82 -4.32
N LEU A 159 7.20 8.20 -5.56
CA LEU A 159 6.44 7.84 -6.75
C LEU A 159 6.35 6.33 -6.93
N SER A 160 5.13 5.83 -7.11
CA SER A 160 4.82 4.42 -7.30
C SER A 160 4.25 4.15 -8.70
N PRO A 161 4.33 2.90 -9.20
CA PRO A 161 3.64 2.51 -10.44
C PRO A 161 2.11 2.61 -10.37
N PHE A 162 1.54 2.87 -9.19
CA PHE A 162 0.11 3.00 -8.97
C PHE A 162 -0.36 4.46 -8.93
N ASP A 163 0.56 5.42 -8.97
CA ASP A 163 0.23 6.84 -9.01
C ASP A 163 -0.10 7.24 -10.45
N TYR A 164 -1.17 8.00 -10.66
CA TYR A 164 -1.64 8.47 -11.95
C TYR A 164 -0.80 9.68 -12.45
N PRO A 165 0.15 9.50 -13.38
CA PRO A 165 1.17 10.52 -13.65
C PRO A 165 0.61 11.87 -14.13
N PRO A 166 -0.42 11.93 -15.01
CA PRO A 166 -1.02 13.21 -15.38
C PRO A 166 -1.64 13.96 -14.19
N GLY A 167 -2.25 13.23 -13.25
CA GLY A 167 -2.85 13.79 -12.02
C GLY A 167 -1.79 14.35 -11.08
N VAL A 168 -0.76 13.54 -10.79
CA VAL A 168 0.38 13.93 -9.96
C VAL A 168 1.03 15.20 -10.48
N LEU A 169 1.40 15.25 -11.77
CA LEU A 169 2.05 16.43 -12.37
C LEU A 169 1.14 17.66 -12.41
N THR A 170 -0.16 17.47 -12.69
CA THR A 170 -1.13 18.58 -12.66
C THR A 170 -1.22 19.20 -11.27
N ILE A 171 -1.25 18.37 -10.22
CA ILE A 171 -1.29 18.83 -8.83
C ILE A 171 0.01 19.53 -8.46
N LEU A 172 1.17 18.91 -8.74
CA LEU A 172 2.48 19.51 -8.43
C LEU A 172 2.66 20.87 -9.11
N GLY A 173 2.33 20.99 -10.40
CA GLY A 173 2.39 22.25 -11.13
C GLY A 173 1.49 23.31 -10.49
N ARG A 174 0.26 22.94 -10.12
CA ARG A 174 -0.67 23.84 -9.46
C ARG A 174 -0.19 24.32 -8.09
N LEU A 175 0.40 23.44 -7.28
CA LEU A 175 0.95 23.81 -5.97
C LEU A 175 2.18 24.72 -6.12
N HIS A 176 3.08 24.37 -7.04
CA HIS A 176 4.29 25.13 -7.33
C HIS A 176 3.96 26.54 -7.85
N ASP A 177 3.07 26.65 -8.83
CA ASP A 177 2.69 27.94 -9.42
C ASP A 177 1.81 28.78 -8.48
N GLY A 178 1.06 28.14 -7.59
CA GLY A 178 0.19 28.78 -6.63
C GLY A 178 0.92 29.45 -5.47
N ASP A 179 1.90 28.77 -4.86
CA ASP A 179 2.68 29.25 -3.70
C ASP A 179 4.15 28.74 -3.75
N PRO A 180 5.03 29.27 -4.61
CA PRO A 180 6.35 28.70 -4.87
C PRO A 180 7.28 28.65 -3.64
N ASP A 181 7.23 29.67 -2.78
CA ASP A 181 8.04 29.72 -1.55
C ASP A 181 7.61 28.64 -0.54
N ASP A 182 6.29 28.48 -0.38
CA ASP A 182 5.73 27.45 0.49
C ASP A 182 5.93 26.06 -0.09
N PHE A 183 5.80 25.90 -1.40
CA PHE A 183 6.12 24.65 -2.10
C PHE A 183 7.55 24.21 -1.78
N ARG A 184 8.53 25.10 -1.91
CA ARG A 184 9.93 24.80 -1.58
C ARG A 184 10.11 24.45 -0.10
N ALA A 185 9.44 25.18 0.79
CA ALA A 185 9.54 24.95 2.24
C ALA A 185 8.84 23.66 2.71
N TYR A 186 7.79 23.21 2.01
CA TYR A 186 6.93 22.08 2.36
C TYR A 186 6.85 21.03 1.24
N ARG A 187 7.96 20.81 0.53
CA ARG A 187 8.04 19.89 -0.63
C ARG A 187 7.43 18.51 -0.38
N ASN A 188 7.67 17.91 0.78
CA ASN A 188 7.15 16.58 1.12
C ASN A 188 5.63 16.59 1.29
N LEU A 189 5.06 17.69 1.78
CA LEU A 189 3.61 17.88 1.85
C LEU A 189 3.02 18.00 0.45
N ALA A 190 3.66 18.76 -0.44
CA ALA A 190 3.23 18.89 -1.82
C ALA A 190 3.25 17.54 -2.57
N ILE A 191 4.33 16.76 -2.38
CA ILE A 191 4.46 15.40 -2.94
C ILE A 191 3.37 14.48 -2.37
N ALA A 192 3.16 14.47 -1.05
CA ALA A 192 2.14 13.64 -0.42
C ALA A 192 0.73 13.96 -0.94
N ILE A 193 0.37 15.24 -1.08
CA ILE A 193 -0.91 15.65 -1.68
C ILE A 193 -0.98 15.16 -3.13
N ALA A 194 0.07 15.35 -3.91
CA ALA A 194 0.08 14.98 -5.32
C ALA A 194 -0.15 13.48 -5.56
N VAL A 195 0.41 12.59 -4.73
CA VAL A 195 0.27 11.13 -4.89
C VAL A 195 -0.97 10.54 -4.21
N VAL A 196 -1.64 11.27 -3.30
CA VAL A 196 -2.90 10.81 -2.67
C VAL A 196 -4.13 11.36 -3.40
N HIS A 197 -4.04 12.58 -3.95
CA HIS A 197 -5.16 13.29 -4.58
C HIS A 197 -5.18 13.16 -6.10
N ASP A 198 -4.25 12.41 -6.70
CA ASP A 198 -4.17 12.14 -8.14
C ASP A 198 -5.39 11.37 -8.68
N THR A 199 -6.06 10.60 -7.81
CA THR A 199 -7.22 9.78 -8.10
C THR A 199 -8.31 9.97 -7.03
N ALA A 200 -9.56 9.67 -7.40
CA ALA A 200 -10.67 9.72 -6.46
C ALA A 200 -10.53 8.57 -5.42
N PRO A 201 -10.86 8.79 -4.14
CA PRO A 201 -10.78 7.73 -3.15
C PRO A 201 -11.84 6.64 -3.40
N PRO A 202 -11.64 5.39 -2.95
CA PRO A 202 -12.62 4.32 -3.13
C PRO A 202 -13.88 4.53 -2.27
N PRO A 203 -15.03 3.95 -2.65
CA PRO A 203 -16.31 4.18 -1.97
C PRO A 203 -16.40 3.53 -0.58
N TRP A 204 -15.41 2.73 -0.17
CA TRP A 204 -15.32 2.11 1.15
C TRP A 204 -14.29 2.77 2.07
N TRP A 205 -13.55 3.77 1.59
CA TRP A 205 -12.64 4.55 2.44
C TRP A 205 -13.42 5.66 3.17
N PRO A 206 -13.09 6.06 4.40
CA PRO A 206 -12.07 5.47 5.27
C PRO A 206 -12.52 4.15 5.90
N HIS A 207 -13.83 3.88 5.92
CA HIS A 207 -14.41 2.58 6.26
C HIS A 207 -15.78 2.36 5.58
N GLY A 208 -16.20 1.09 5.51
CA GLY A 208 -17.44 0.68 4.83
C GLY A 208 -18.72 0.75 5.67
N GLN A 209 -18.66 1.31 6.89
CA GLN A 209 -19.79 1.36 7.83
C GLN A 209 -20.49 2.73 7.85
N VAL A 210 -20.35 3.51 6.77
CA VAL A 210 -21.02 4.79 6.58
C VAL A 210 -21.46 4.92 5.13
N SER A 211 -22.68 5.42 4.92
CA SER A 211 -23.23 5.60 3.57
C SER A 211 -22.47 6.68 2.80
N PRO A 212 -22.44 6.62 1.45
CA PRO A 212 -21.87 7.70 0.62
C PRO A 212 -22.57 9.05 0.76
N ALA A 213 -23.86 9.05 1.14
CA ALA A 213 -24.60 10.27 1.40
C ALA A 213 -24.14 10.96 2.69
N ALA A 214 -23.91 10.17 3.75
CA ALA A 214 -23.53 10.70 5.07
C ALA A 214 -22.06 11.15 5.15
N LEU A 215 -21.17 10.50 4.39
CA LEU A 215 -19.77 10.90 4.23
C LEU A 215 -19.42 10.97 2.73
N PRO A 216 -19.52 12.17 2.12
CA PRO A 216 -19.10 12.39 0.74
C PRO A 216 -17.58 12.27 0.61
N ARG A 217 -17.11 11.13 0.07
CA ARG A 217 -15.69 10.79 -0.11
C ARG A 217 -15.08 11.56 -1.27
N LYS A 218 -14.87 12.87 -1.08
CA LYS A 218 -14.36 13.78 -2.09
C LYS A 218 -13.20 14.57 -1.53
N TRP A 219 -12.14 14.70 -2.31
CA TRP A 219 -11.04 15.56 -1.96
C TRP A 219 -11.46 17.03 -1.98
N PRO A 220 -11.01 17.83 -1.01
CA PRO A 220 -10.94 19.28 -1.19
C PRO A 220 -10.01 19.62 -2.36
N ASP A 221 -10.04 20.88 -2.76
CA ASP A 221 -9.06 21.38 -3.72
C ASP A 221 -7.62 21.19 -3.22
N ALA A 222 -6.72 20.66 -4.06
CA ALA A 222 -5.36 20.33 -3.66
C ALA A 222 -4.56 21.54 -3.15
N LEU A 223 -4.71 22.72 -3.80
CA LEU A 223 -4.04 23.95 -3.37
C LEU A 223 -4.63 24.46 -2.05
N ALA A 224 -5.95 24.36 -1.87
CA ALA A 224 -6.58 24.68 -0.59
C ALA A 224 -6.11 23.74 0.53
N THR A 225 -5.96 22.45 0.25
CA THR A 225 -5.41 21.45 1.19
C THR A 225 -3.99 21.80 1.61
N PHE A 226 -3.13 22.09 0.62
CA PHE A 226 -1.75 22.51 0.86
C PHE A 226 -1.69 23.76 1.77
N ARG A 227 -2.43 24.81 1.40
CA ARG A 227 -2.51 26.06 2.17
C ARG A 227 -3.06 25.85 3.57
N PHE A 228 -4.07 24.99 3.73
CA PHE A 228 -4.65 24.67 5.04
C PHE A 228 -3.57 24.13 5.98
N PHE A 229 -2.88 23.06 5.60
CA PHE A 229 -1.87 22.42 6.44
C PHE A 229 -0.65 23.32 6.69
N VAL A 230 -0.19 24.07 5.69
CA VAL A 230 0.88 25.07 5.86
C VAL A 230 0.48 26.12 6.88
N ALA A 231 -0.77 26.60 6.83
CA ALA A 231 -1.27 27.58 7.80
C ALA A 231 -1.39 26.98 9.21
N GLN A 232 -1.82 25.71 9.35
CA GLN A 232 -1.89 25.04 10.65
C GLN A 232 -0.50 24.86 11.28
N ASP A 233 0.50 24.47 10.49
CA ASP A 233 1.89 24.30 10.94
C ASP A 233 2.49 25.64 11.40
N ARG A 234 2.34 26.70 10.58
CA ARG A 234 2.79 28.06 10.92
C ARG A 234 2.12 28.64 12.16
N ALA A 235 0.85 28.32 12.36
CA ALA A 235 0.10 28.75 13.54
C ALA A 235 0.45 27.93 14.81
N GLY A 236 1.38 26.99 14.74
CA GLY A 236 1.79 26.15 15.88
C GLY A 236 0.69 25.18 16.33
N ARG A 237 -0.25 24.83 15.44
CA ARG A 237 -1.38 23.95 15.79
C ARG A 237 -1.09 22.47 15.53
N CYS A 238 -0.03 22.18 14.79
CA CYS A 238 0.47 20.83 14.58
C CYS A 238 1.32 20.37 15.78
N TYR A 239 1.19 19.10 16.18
CA TYR A 239 2.01 18.52 17.25
C TYR A 239 3.45 18.24 16.83
N GLN A 240 3.67 18.08 15.52
CA GLN A 240 4.99 17.88 14.94
C GLN A 240 5.15 18.83 13.75
N PRO A 241 6.34 19.42 13.55
CA PRO A 241 6.58 20.27 12.39
C PRO A 241 6.46 19.47 11.10
N LEU A 242 5.53 19.85 10.21
CA LEU A 242 5.27 19.10 8.97
C LEU A 242 6.52 18.99 8.08
N LYS A 243 7.42 19.99 8.14
CA LYS A 243 8.68 20.00 7.39
C LYS A 243 9.66 18.90 7.79
N ARG A 244 9.48 18.27 8.95
CA ARG A 244 10.34 17.18 9.43
C ARG A 244 9.85 15.80 8.99
N LEU A 245 8.62 15.72 8.48
CA LEU A 245 8.01 14.48 8.05
C LEU A 245 8.34 14.21 6.57
N GLY A 246 8.55 12.93 6.25
CA GLY A 246 8.68 12.45 4.87
C GLY A 246 7.34 12.47 4.13
N ALA A 247 7.37 12.40 2.79
CA ALA A 247 6.14 12.28 2.00
C ALA A 247 5.41 10.94 2.30
N ASP A 248 6.18 9.91 2.65
CA ASP A 248 5.72 8.58 3.05
C ASP A 248 4.99 8.57 4.40
N GLU A 249 5.27 9.54 5.26
CA GLU A 249 4.55 9.78 6.51
C GLU A 249 3.36 10.73 6.30
N LEU A 250 3.58 11.82 5.55
CA LEU A 250 2.57 12.86 5.30
C LEU A 250 1.38 12.38 4.47
N LYS A 251 1.52 11.31 3.69
CA LYS A 251 0.38 10.71 2.99
C LYS A 251 -0.74 10.26 3.92
N PHE A 252 -0.42 9.92 5.17
CA PHE A 252 -1.38 9.56 6.23
C PHE A 252 -1.90 10.77 7.04
N VAL A 253 -1.56 11.99 6.59
CA VAL A 253 -2.12 13.25 7.09
C VAL A 253 -3.08 13.83 6.06
N VAL A 254 -2.66 13.87 4.80
CA VAL A 254 -3.38 14.54 3.70
C VAL A 254 -4.54 13.71 3.15
N ASP A 255 -4.67 12.46 3.59
CA ASP A 255 -5.87 11.64 3.44
C ASP A 255 -6.92 11.99 4.52
N ALA A 256 -7.00 13.24 4.98
CA ALA A 256 -8.07 13.64 5.89
C ALA A 256 -9.43 13.53 5.18
N ALA A 257 -10.35 12.78 5.78
CA ALA A 257 -11.71 12.62 5.28
C ALA A 257 -12.64 13.72 5.79
N ALA A 258 -12.36 14.28 6.97
CA ALA A 258 -13.11 15.37 7.53
C ALA A 258 -12.80 16.70 6.80
N PRO A 259 -13.81 17.55 6.55
CA PRO A 259 -13.60 18.87 5.96
C PRO A 259 -12.83 19.80 6.92
N PHE A 260 -12.25 20.88 6.36
CA PHE A 260 -11.34 21.76 7.12
C PHE A 260 -11.98 22.44 8.34
N ASP A 261 -13.28 22.72 8.30
CA ASP A 261 -14.03 23.27 9.42
C ASP A 261 -14.15 22.27 10.58
N GLU A 262 -14.35 20.98 10.28
CA GLU A 262 -14.33 19.90 11.27
C GLU A 262 -12.93 19.66 11.83
N LEU A 263 -11.88 19.69 10.99
CA LEU A 263 -10.49 19.59 11.47
C LEU A 263 -10.16 20.77 12.39
N THR A 264 -10.56 21.99 12.02
CA THR A 264 -10.37 23.19 12.85
C THR A 264 -11.18 23.12 14.14
N TRP A 265 -12.38 22.55 14.11
CA TRP A 265 -13.19 22.28 15.29
C TRP A 265 -12.49 21.28 16.21
N ALA A 266 -11.94 20.19 15.67
CA ALA A 266 -11.23 19.17 16.44
C ALA A 266 -10.02 19.75 17.18
N GLN A 267 -9.26 20.65 16.54
CA GLN A 267 -8.16 21.38 17.18
C GLN A 267 -8.60 22.24 18.38
N LYS A 268 -9.86 22.69 18.42
CA LYS A 268 -10.39 23.53 19.50
C LYS A 268 -10.98 22.71 20.65
N VAL A 269 -11.60 21.58 20.32
CA VAL A 269 -12.37 20.78 21.29
C VAL A 269 -11.53 19.68 21.92
N VAL A 270 -10.52 19.16 21.21
CA VAL A 270 -9.62 18.12 21.73
C VAL A 270 -8.28 18.74 22.12
N ASP A 271 -7.94 18.67 23.40
CA ASP A 271 -6.72 19.20 24.01
C ASP A 271 -5.69 18.13 24.40
N GLU A 272 -5.98 16.85 24.11
CA GLU A 272 -5.09 15.73 24.42
C GLU A 272 -3.72 15.89 23.73
N PRO A 273 -2.60 15.87 24.49
CA PRO A 273 -1.26 16.00 23.91
C PRO A 273 -0.89 14.76 23.09
N LEU A 274 0.08 14.89 22.18
CA LEU A 274 0.54 13.78 21.32
C LEU A 274 0.92 12.51 22.11
N ALA A 275 1.51 12.66 23.30
CA ALA A 275 1.88 11.53 24.17
C ALA A 275 0.67 10.72 24.69
N HIS A 276 -0.53 11.30 24.63
CA HIS A 276 -1.79 10.71 25.08
C HIS A 276 -2.85 10.68 23.97
N LEU A 277 -2.43 10.78 22.70
CA LEU A 277 -3.35 10.77 21.57
C LEU A 277 -4.20 9.49 21.53
N ASP A 278 -3.70 8.38 22.07
CA ASP A 278 -4.43 7.13 22.25
C ASP A 278 -5.74 7.28 23.03
N LYS A 279 -5.81 8.22 23.99
CA LYS A 279 -7.01 8.48 24.78
C LYS A 279 -8.16 9.06 23.97
N VAL A 280 -7.86 9.73 22.85
CA VAL A 280 -8.88 10.32 21.97
C VAL A 280 -9.87 9.26 21.48
N TYR A 281 -9.42 8.02 21.28
CA TYR A 281 -10.28 6.90 20.91
C TYR A 281 -11.45 6.71 21.90
N SER A 282 -11.18 6.83 23.21
CA SER A 282 -12.17 6.64 24.27
C SER A 282 -13.03 7.87 24.55
N MET A 283 -12.76 9.02 23.94
CA MET A 283 -13.60 10.22 24.09
C MET A 283 -14.99 10.03 23.49
N VAL A 284 -15.11 9.20 22.46
CA VAL A 284 -16.38 8.87 21.80
C VAL A 284 -17.08 7.77 22.61
N PRO A 285 -18.27 8.02 23.20
CA PRO A 285 -18.98 7.02 23.99
C PRO A 285 -19.34 5.78 23.14
N TYR A 286 -19.08 4.59 23.67
CA TYR A 286 -19.36 3.35 22.95
C TYR A 286 -20.85 3.01 22.96
N ARG A 287 -21.42 2.72 21.79
CA ARG A 287 -22.86 2.44 21.58
C ARG A 287 -23.10 0.94 21.41
N VAL A 288 -23.10 0.21 22.52
CA VAL A 288 -23.29 -1.26 22.56
C VAL A 288 -24.61 -1.67 21.89
N GLU A 289 -25.66 -0.86 22.03
CA GLU A 289 -26.98 -1.15 21.48
C GLU A 289 -26.97 -1.21 19.95
N ARG A 290 -26.05 -0.49 19.28
CA ARG A 290 -25.88 -0.57 17.83
C ARG A 290 -25.37 -1.94 17.39
N LEU A 291 -24.49 -2.57 18.17
CA LEU A 291 -24.03 -3.92 17.89
C LEU A 291 -25.13 -4.94 18.14
N GLN A 292 -25.78 -4.89 19.30
CA GLN A 292 -26.83 -5.86 19.68
C GLN A 292 -28.02 -5.85 18.71
N THR A 293 -28.35 -4.70 18.12
CA THR A 293 -29.44 -4.56 17.14
C THR A 293 -29.00 -4.75 15.68
N GLY A 294 -27.74 -5.14 15.44
CA GLY A 294 -27.21 -5.33 14.09
C GLY A 294 -27.06 -4.04 13.27
N ARG A 295 -27.12 -2.86 13.91
CA ARG A 295 -26.97 -1.53 13.30
C ARG A 295 -25.51 -1.11 13.18
N ALA A 296 -24.76 -1.94 12.47
CA ALA A 296 -23.33 -1.75 12.22
C ALA A 296 -23.02 -0.55 11.32
N VAL A 297 -23.96 -0.13 10.45
CA VAL A 297 -23.82 1.08 9.62
C VAL A 297 -24.26 2.30 10.42
N TRP A 298 -23.58 3.43 10.25
CA TRP A 298 -23.96 4.70 10.86
C TRP A 298 -25.42 5.05 10.53
N PRO A 299 -26.29 5.28 11.54
CA PRO A 299 -27.72 5.44 11.32
C PRO A 299 -28.14 6.88 10.96
N GLY A 300 -27.23 7.86 11.10
CA GLY A 300 -27.54 9.26 10.83
C GLY A 300 -27.30 9.67 9.37
N ASP A 301 -27.97 10.74 8.94
CA ASP A 301 -27.85 11.28 7.58
C ASP A 301 -26.53 12.03 7.34
N HIS A 302 -25.82 12.39 8.42
CA HIS A 302 -24.53 13.08 8.38
C HIS A 302 -23.53 12.37 9.29
N TYR A 303 -22.28 12.28 8.85
CA TYR A 303 -21.19 11.65 9.57
C TYR A 303 -20.05 12.65 9.78
N SER A 304 -20.07 13.33 10.92
CA SER A 304 -19.13 14.40 11.27
C SER A 304 -18.51 14.21 12.65
N LEU A 305 -17.32 14.73 12.88
CA LEU A 305 -16.61 14.64 14.15
C LEU A 305 -17.44 15.15 15.35
N PRO A 306 -18.16 16.30 15.27
CA PRO A 306 -19.02 16.74 16.36
C PRO A 306 -20.17 15.76 16.66
N LEU A 307 -20.77 15.17 15.63
CA LEU A 307 -21.87 14.21 15.81
C LEU A 307 -21.37 12.90 16.41
N ILE A 308 -20.21 12.41 15.98
CA ILE A 308 -19.60 11.18 16.50
C ILE A 308 -19.26 11.37 17.98
N LEU A 309 -18.60 12.49 18.34
CA LEU A 309 -18.28 12.80 19.73
C LEU A 309 -19.54 12.91 20.61
N GLY A 310 -20.56 13.64 20.13
CA GLY A 310 -21.77 13.91 20.92
C GLY A 310 -22.75 12.74 21.03
N ARG A 311 -22.92 11.95 19.96
CA ARG A 311 -23.88 10.83 19.93
C ARG A 311 -23.26 9.50 20.33
N GLY A 312 -21.94 9.40 20.28
CA GLY A 312 -21.21 8.15 20.41
C GLY A 312 -21.27 7.29 19.15
N GLY A 313 -20.50 6.21 19.16
CA GLY A 313 -20.41 5.27 18.05
C GLY A 313 -19.90 3.90 18.48
N ILE A 314 -19.64 3.04 17.51
CA ILE A 314 -18.95 1.76 17.73
C ILE A 314 -17.46 1.92 17.40
N CYS A 315 -16.68 0.84 17.49
CA CYS A 315 -15.22 0.88 17.35
C CYS A 315 -14.71 1.60 16.09
N VAL A 316 -15.40 1.48 14.96
CA VAL A 316 -15.00 2.15 13.71
C VAL A 316 -15.19 3.66 13.75
N ASP A 317 -16.22 4.13 14.45
CA ASP A 317 -16.50 5.56 14.60
C ASP A 317 -15.49 6.21 15.58
N GLN A 318 -15.13 5.47 16.64
CA GLN A 318 -14.06 5.87 17.58
C GLN A 318 -12.71 5.98 16.86
N ALA A 319 -12.36 4.97 16.05
CA ALA A 319 -11.12 4.96 15.28
C ALA A 319 -11.08 6.10 14.25
N TYR A 320 -12.16 6.31 13.50
CA TYR A 320 -12.30 7.43 12.56
C TYR A 320 -12.10 8.78 13.27
N PHE A 321 -12.81 9.00 14.38
CA PHE A 321 -12.70 10.23 15.15
C PHE A 321 -11.25 10.50 15.60
N ALA A 322 -10.59 9.50 16.18
CA ALA A 322 -9.20 9.63 16.62
C ALA A 322 -8.23 9.87 15.46
N CYS A 323 -8.41 9.20 14.32
CA CYS A 323 -7.62 9.44 13.12
C CYS A 323 -7.72 10.90 12.65
N GLU A 324 -8.93 11.41 12.45
CA GLU A 324 -9.15 12.76 11.95
C GLU A 324 -8.70 13.84 12.94
N VAL A 325 -8.82 13.61 14.25
CA VAL A 325 -8.24 14.48 15.29
C VAL A 325 -6.71 14.54 15.18
N GLY A 326 -6.05 13.39 14.99
CA GLY A 326 -4.61 13.35 14.77
C GLY A 326 -4.19 14.09 13.50
N LYS A 327 -4.90 13.87 12.38
CA LYS A 327 -4.65 14.56 11.10
C LYS A 327 -4.86 16.06 11.22
N ALA A 328 -5.88 16.50 11.94
CA ALA A 328 -6.11 17.92 12.24
C ALA A 328 -4.92 18.58 12.96
N ARG A 329 -4.15 17.80 13.71
CA ARG A 329 -2.93 18.22 14.43
C ARG A 329 -1.63 17.85 13.67
N GLY A 330 -1.71 17.53 12.38
CA GLY A 330 -0.53 17.21 11.56
C GLY A 330 0.16 15.89 11.93
N VAL A 331 -0.54 14.99 12.61
CA VAL A 331 0.00 13.67 13.01
C VAL A 331 -0.44 12.63 11.97
N PRO A 332 0.50 11.87 11.37
CA PRO A 332 0.17 10.69 10.56
C PRO A 332 -0.68 9.70 11.36
N THR A 333 -1.88 9.37 10.88
CA THR A 333 -2.76 8.39 11.53
C THR A 333 -3.33 7.37 10.55
N LEU A 334 -3.67 6.20 11.08
CA LEU A 334 -4.15 5.06 10.31
C LEU A 334 -5.32 4.39 11.00
N LEU A 335 -6.41 4.16 10.27
CA LEU A 335 -7.54 3.36 10.75
C LEU A 335 -7.24 1.89 10.46
N PHE A 336 -7.15 1.10 11.53
CA PHE A 336 -6.98 -0.34 11.46
C PHE A 336 -8.30 -1.06 11.63
N MET A 337 -8.43 -2.18 10.93
CA MET A 337 -9.46 -3.18 11.15
C MET A 337 -8.80 -4.55 11.32
N GLY A 338 -9.36 -5.37 12.19
CA GLY A 338 -8.88 -6.72 12.45
C GLY A 338 -10.01 -7.65 12.83
N ALA A 339 -9.75 -8.95 12.73
CA ALA A 339 -10.63 -10.01 13.16
C ALA A 339 -9.96 -10.79 14.29
N GLY A 340 -10.69 -10.95 15.39
CA GLY A 340 -10.24 -11.62 16.61
C GLY A 340 -11.12 -12.82 16.95
N MET A 341 -11.03 -13.29 18.20
CA MET A 341 -11.80 -14.43 18.69
C MET A 341 -13.31 -14.19 18.64
N ASP A 342 -13.77 -13.06 19.18
CA ASP A 342 -15.21 -12.82 19.39
C ASP A 342 -15.85 -11.92 18.33
N GLY A 343 -15.06 -11.41 17.37
CA GLY A 343 -15.58 -10.50 16.36
C GLY A 343 -14.53 -9.70 15.61
N ARG A 344 -15.01 -8.72 14.85
CA ARG A 344 -14.16 -7.73 14.18
C ARG A 344 -14.07 -6.47 15.03
N HIS A 345 -12.92 -5.82 14.98
CA HIS A 345 -12.63 -4.61 15.73
C HIS A 345 -11.93 -3.59 14.85
N ALA A 346 -12.13 -2.33 15.17
CA ALA A 346 -11.43 -1.23 14.54
C ALA A 346 -10.75 -0.38 15.61
N TRP A 347 -9.53 0.05 15.33
CA TRP A 347 -8.73 0.88 16.21
C TRP A 347 -7.89 1.82 15.34
N PHE A 348 -7.05 2.64 15.94
CA PHE A 348 -6.19 3.51 15.16
C PHE A 348 -4.71 3.37 15.54
N GLY A 349 -3.85 3.77 14.62
CA GLY A 349 -2.43 3.96 14.89
C GLY A 349 -2.00 5.39 14.57
N TYR A 350 -0.91 5.82 15.18
CA TYR A 350 -0.34 7.15 14.96
C TYR A 350 1.18 7.15 15.09
N LEU A 351 1.82 8.12 14.44
CA LEU A 351 3.26 8.37 14.59
C LEU A 351 3.50 9.25 15.82
N ASP A 352 4.20 8.72 16.82
CA ASP A 352 4.52 9.48 18.05
C ASP A 352 5.64 10.51 17.84
N GLY A 353 5.91 11.32 18.88
CA GLY A 353 6.92 12.38 18.82
C GLY A 353 8.37 11.89 18.69
N ASP A 354 8.63 10.60 18.90
CA ASP A 354 9.94 9.97 18.66
C ASP A 354 10.06 9.42 17.23
N GLY A 355 9.04 9.60 16.39
CA GLY A 355 8.94 9.03 15.06
C GLY A 355 8.74 7.51 15.09
N ARG A 356 8.05 6.98 16.10
CA ARG A 356 7.68 5.56 16.20
C ARG A 356 6.18 5.40 16.02
N TRP A 357 5.78 4.44 15.19
CA TRP A 357 4.36 4.11 15.06
C TRP A 357 3.83 3.37 16.29
N ARG A 358 2.77 3.91 16.88
CA ARG A 358 1.89 3.26 17.86
C ARG A 358 0.75 2.62 17.07
N LEU A 359 0.69 1.30 17.01
CA LEU A 359 -0.21 0.55 16.10
C LEU A 359 -1.35 -0.17 16.82
N ASP A 360 -1.51 0.10 18.11
CA ASP A 360 -2.40 -0.60 19.03
C ASP A 360 -3.28 0.36 19.86
N ALA A 361 -3.34 1.64 19.48
CA ALA A 361 -4.16 2.62 20.19
C ALA A 361 -5.65 2.31 20.02
N GLY A 362 -6.30 1.89 21.10
CA GLY A 362 -7.67 1.38 21.09
C GLY A 362 -7.81 -0.09 20.68
N ARG A 363 -6.72 -0.87 20.58
CA ARG A 363 -6.74 -2.31 20.27
C ARG A 363 -7.02 -3.13 21.52
N TYR A 364 -8.12 -3.88 21.53
CA TYR A 364 -8.48 -4.75 22.67
C TYR A 364 -7.61 -6.00 22.71
N ALA A 365 -6.84 -6.16 23.78
CA ALA A 365 -5.90 -7.26 23.95
C ALA A 365 -6.61 -8.62 24.09
N GLU A 366 -7.80 -8.62 24.68
CA GLU A 366 -8.62 -9.78 24.98
C GLU A 366 -9.08 -10.49 23.70
N GLN A 367 -9.25 -9.74 22.61
CA GLN A 367 -9.73 -10.28 21.33
C GLN A 367 -8.66 -11.05 20.54
N ARG A 368 -7.41 -11.11 21.04
CA ARG A 368 -6.27 -11.79 20.40
C ARG A 368 -6.14 -11.49 18.90
N LEU A 369 -6.37 -10.21 18.54
CA LEU A 369 -6.27 -9.75 17.16
C LEU A 369 -4.87 -10.07 16.64
N VAL A 370 -4.77 -10.87 15.59
CA VAL A 370 -3.48 -11.38 15.10
C VAL A 370 -2.80 -10.39 14.16
N THR A 371 -3.55 -9.78 13.25
CA THR A 371 -3.03 -8.80 12.28
C THR A 371 -4.03 -7.68 12.06
N GLY A 372 -3.57 -6.44 12.20
CA GLY A 372 -4.31 -5.26 11.80
C GLY A 372 -4.12 -4.95 10.32
N ARG A 373 -5.18 -4.52 9.65
CA ARG A 373 -5.15 -4.04 8.27
C ARG A 373 -5.61 -2.60 8.18
N ALA A 374 -4.83 -1.78 7.50
CA ALA A 374 -5.16 -0.39 7.14
C ALA A 374 -5.12 -0.22 5.62
N ILE A 375 -5.61 0.92 5.14
CA ILE A 375 -5.56 1.31 3.73
C ILE A 375 -4.37 2.24 3.54
N ASP A 376 -3.52 1.97 2.56
CA ASP A 376 -2.52 2.93 2.10
C ASP A 376 -3.20 3.99 1.24
N PRO A 377 -3.22 5.28 1.62
CA PRO A 377 -3.95 6.31 0.91
C PRO A 377 -3.34 6.68 -0.45
N GLN A 378 -2.10 6.29 -0.73
CA GLN A 378 -1.49 6.51 -2.05
C GLN A 378 -1.98 5.46 -3.06
N THR A 379 -2.12 4.20 -2.64
CA THR A 379 -2.40 3.09 -3.56
C THR A 379 -3.83 2.55 -3.44
N TRP A 380 -4.53 2.92 -2.37
CA TRP A 380 -5.80 2.33 -1.92
C TRP A 380 -5.74 0.82 -1.62
N GLY A 381 -4.53 0.26 -1.61
CA GLY A 381 -4.24 -1.12 -1.25
C GLY A 381 -4.27 -1.35 0.26
N TRP A 382 -4.42 -2.62 0.63
CA TRP A 382 -4.33 -3.02 2.04
C TRP A 382 -2.86 -3.13 2.48
N MET A 383 -2.57 -2.59 3.65
CA MET A 383 -1.30 -2.75 4.35
C MET A 383 -1.54 -3.34 5.74
N THR A 384 -0.60 -4.15 6.22
CA THR A 384 -0.65 -4.73 7.57
C THR A 384 0.11 -3.88 8.59
N ASP A 385 -0.24 -3.98 9.87
CA ASP A 385 0.52 -3.39 10.97
C ASP A 385 1.99 -3.85 10.99
N HIS A 386 2.27 -5.08 10.56
CA HIS A 386 3.63 -5.60 10.39
C HIS A 386 4.41 -4.91 9.26
N GLU A 387 3.77 -4.65 8.12
CA GLU A 387 4.39 -3.92 7.02
C GLU A 387 4.68 -2.47 7.40
N ILE A 388 3.76 -1.81 8.11
CA ILE A 388 3.99 -0.45 8.62
C ILE A 388 5.17 -0.45 9.58
N ARG A 389 5.23 -1.43 10.49
CA ARG A 389 6.36 -1.58 11.39
C ARG A 389 7.68 -1.68 10.62
N PHE A 390 7.73 -2.54 9.59
CA PHE A 390 8.89 -2.68 8.71
C PHE A 390 9.29 -1.37 8.02
N LEU A 391 8.32 -0.63 7.46
CA LEU A 391 8.55 0.66 6.82
C LEU A 391 9.04 1.73 7.81
N SER A 392 8.64 1.63 9.06
CA SER A 392 8.97 2.59 10.12
C SER A 392 10.24 2.28 10.92
N GLU A 393 10.91 1.17 10.65
CA GLU A 393 12.06 0.80 11.47
C GLU A 393 13.23 1.78 11.29
N ARG A 394 13.93 2.03 12.40
CA ARG A 394 15.07 2.96 12.45
C ARG A 394 16.19 2.62 11.46
N PHE A 395 16.28 1.37 10.97
CA PHE A 395 17.27 1.02 9.96
C PHE A 395 17.11 1.83 8.68
N GLN A 396 15.88 2.24 8.33
CA GLN A 396 15.62 3.08 7.16
C GLN A 396 16.35 4.43 7.18
N ARG A 397 16.77 4.89 8.36
CA ARG A 397 17.56 6.12 8.57
C ARG A 397 19.08 5.87 8.60
N LEU A 398 19.53 4.62 8.46
CA LEU A 398 20.96 4.27 8.44
C LEU A 398 21.57 4.55 7.07
N ALA A 399 22.86 4.92 7.08
CA ALA A 399 23.64 5.14 5.86
C ALA A 399 23.69 3.89 4.95
N SER A 400 23.70 2.69 5.54
CA SER A 400 23.67 1.41 4.81
C SER A 400 22.38 1.23 4.02
N THR A 401 21.23 1.59 4.60
CA THR A 401 19.94 1.49 3.92
C THR A 401 19.79 2.55 2.83
N ARG A 402 20.30 3.77 3.07
CA ARG A 402 20.38 4.79 2.02
C ARG A 402 21.22 4.32 0.83
N ARG A 403 22.40 3.76 1.11
CA ARG A 403 23.29 3.16 0.09
C ARG A 403 22.57 2.04 -0.68
N SER A 404 21.92 1.13 0.04
CA SER A 404 21.16 0.02 -0.54
C SER A 404 20.06 0.49 -1.48
N ARG A 405 19.29 1.53 -1.08
CA ARG A 405 18.24 2.13 -1.91
C ARG A 405 18.80 2.67 -3.23
N ILE A 406 19.86 3.48 -3.17
CA ILE A 406 20.52 4.02 -4.37
C ILE A 406 20.98 2.88 -5.29
N GLN A 407 21.61 1.84 -4.74
CA GLN A 407 22.07 0.69 -5.52
C GLN A 407 20.90 -0.08 -6.15
N SER A 408 19.79 -0.28 -5.44
CA SER A 408 18.60 -0.92 -6.01
C SER A 408 17.92 -0.08 -7.10
N ASP A 409 18.00 1.25 -7.01
CA ASP A 409 17.50 2.16 -8.02
C ASP A 409 18.33 2.09 -9.32
N PHE A 410 19.65 1.97 -9.19
CA PHE A 410 20.53 1.67 -10.31
C PHE A 410 20.32 0.27 -10.86
N ALA A 411 20.12 -0.72 -10.00
CA ALA A 411 19.80 -2.09 -10.41
C ALA A 411 18.56 -2.13 -11.32
N ARG A 412 17.50 -1.41 -10.91
CA ARG A 412 16.29 -1.23 -11.74
C ARG A 412 16.60 -0.50 -13.04
N ALA A 413 17.35 0.60 -12.99
CA ALA A 413 17.68 1.37 -14.19
C ALA A 413 18.52 0.57 -15.21
N PHE A 414 19.49 -0.24 -14.76
CA PHE A 414 20.25 -1.15 -15.62
C PHE A 414 19.36 -2.23 -16.22
N LEU A 415 18.45 -2.78 -15.41
CA LEU A 415 17.48 -3.75 -15.87
C LEU A 415 16.62 -3.10 -16.96
N ASP A 416 16.06 -1.93 -16.74
CA ASP A 416 15.21 -1.26 -17.73
C ASP A 416 15.95 -0.89 -19.03
N SER A 417 17.27 -0.68 -18.97
CA SER A 417 18.12 -0.49 -20.16
C SER A 417 18.56 -1.77 -20.86
N GLY A 418 18.21 -2.95 -20.34
CA GLY A 418 18.60 -4.25 -20.90
C GLY A 418 19.97 -4.77 -20.47
N ASP A 419 20.62 -4.14 -19.48
CA ASP A 419 21.90 -4.59 -18.93
C ASP A 419 21.67 -5.45 -17.69
N ASP A 420 21.24 -6.70 -17.94
CA ASP A 420 20.90 -7.65 -16.88
C ASP A 420 22.07 -7.96 -15.95
N ARG A 421 23.31 -7.90 -16.47
CA ARG A 421 24.50 -8.19 -15.67
C ARG A 421 24.72 -7.10 -14.63
N ARG A 422 24.77 -5.82 -15.06
CA ARG A 422 24.91 -4.70 -14.12
C ARG A 422 23.71 -4.59 -13.19
N ALA A 423 22.52 -4.94 -13.65
CA ALA A 423 21.32 -4.99 -12.82
C ALA A 423 21.46 -5.97 -11.65
N VAL A 424 21.90 -7.21 -11.94
CA VAL A 424 22.14 -8.22 -10.90
C VAL A 424 23.27 -7.80 -9.97
N ASP A 425 24.39 -7.30 -10.51
CA ASP A 425 25.54 -6.87 -9.70
C ASP A 425 25.13 -5.77 -8.70
N ALA A 426 24.40 -4.75 -9.17
CA ALA A 426 23.91 -3.65 -8.34
C ALA A 426 22.84 -4.09 -7.33
N ALA A 427 21.97 -5.05 -7.68
CA ALA A 427 20.99 -5.60 -6.74
C ALA A 427 21.67 -6.42 -5.63
N GLU A 428 22.66 -7.25 -5.97
CA GLU A 428 23.45 -7.99 -4.96
C GLU A 428 24.25 -7.04 -4.06
N ASP A 429 24.78 -5.95 -4.62
CA ASP A 429 25.40 -4.86 -3.84
C ASP A 429 24.43 -4.18 -2.87
N ALA A 430 23.20 -3.92 -3.31
CA ALA A 430 22.15 -3.39 -2.46
C ALA A 430 21.84 -4.34 -1.29
N LEU A 431 21.74 -5.65 -1.58
CA LEU A 431 21.46 -6.69 -0.57
C LEU A 431 22.63 -6.93 0.39
N ARG A 432 23.89 -6.73 -0.06
CA ARG A 432 25.06 -6.72 0.84
C ARG A 432 25.01 -5.56 1.83
N SER A 433 24.49 -4.41 1.40
CA SER A 433 24.37 -3.22 2.26
C SER A 433 23.19 -3.32 3.22
N GLU A 434 22.05 -3.85 2.75
CA GLU A 434 20.83 -4.09 3.54
C GLU A 434 20.01 -5.20 2.86
N ASP A 435 20.01 -6.39 3.47
CA ASP A 435 19.39 -7.60 2.90
C ASP A 435 17.86 -7.56 2.93
N ARG A 436 17.27 -6.64 3.69
CA ARG A 436 15.83 -6.41 3.71
C ARG A 436 15.35 -5.45 2.62
N ASN A 437 16.19 -5.08 1.66
CA ASN A 437 15.77 -4.26 0.52
C ASN A 437 14.87 -5.06 -0.43
N LEU A 438 13.55 -4.87 -0.29
CA LEU A 438 12.53 -5.54 -1.11
C LEU A 438 12.70 -5.26 -2.61
N ALA A 439 13.06 -4.03 -2.99
CA ALA A 439 13.22 -3.63 -4.39
C ALA A 439 14.39 -4.39 -5.06
N ALA A 440 15.49 -4.61 -4.34
CA ALA A 440 16.62 -5.37 -4.84
C ALA A 440 16.27 -6.85 -5.10
N TRP A 441 15.52 -7.50 -4.19
CA TRP A 441 15.01 -8.86 -4.43
C TRP A 441 14.11 -8.94 -5.67
N GLN A 442 13.24 -7.95 -5.86
CA GLN A 442 12.39 -7.89 -7.03
C GLN A 442 13.20 -7.76 -8.32
N VAL A 443 14.26 -6.94 -8.35
CA VAL A 443 15.16 -6.83 -9.51
C VAL A 443 15.80 -8.18 -9.84
N LEU A 444 16.27 -8.94 -8.84
CA LEU A 444 16.83 -10.28 -9.08
C LEU A 444 15.81 -11.25 -9.70
N LEU A 445 14.57 -11.25 -9.18
CA LEU A 445 13.49 -12.09 -9.72
C LEU A 445 13.12 -11.68 -11.15
N ASP A 446 13.04 -10.39 -11.44
CA ASP A 446 12.71 -9.88 -12.77
C ASP A 446 13.82 -10.17 -13.79
N ALA A 447 15.09 -10.00 -13.40
CA ALA A 447 16.24 -10.36 -14.22
C ALA A 447 16.25 -11.87 -14.52
N SER A 448 15.96 -12.70 -13.51
CA SER A 448 15.87 -14.16 -13.66
C SER A 448 14.78 -14.58 -14.65
N ARG A 449 13.59 -13.97 -14.55
CA ARG A 449 12.49 -14.19 -15.50
C ARG A 449 12.85 -13.77 -16.92
N ARG A 450 13.46 -12.58 -17.09
CA ARG A 450 13.82 -12.03 -18.40
C ARG A 450 14.84 -12.90 -19.13
N ARG A 451 15.84 -13.42 -18.42
CA ARG A 451 16.82 -14.36 -18.97
C ARG A 451 16.25 -15.74 -19.27
N GLY A 452 15.04 -16.04 -18.80
CA GLY A 452 14.46 -17.38 -18.91
C GLY A 452 15.20 -18.41 -18.06
N ASP A 453 15.72 -18.00 -16.90
CA ASP A 453 16.43 -18.90 -16.00
C ASP A 453 15.53 -20.10 -15.59
N PRO A 454 16.10 -21.29 -15.35
CA PRO A 454 15.33 -22.44 -14.93
C PRO A 454 14.68 -22.19 -13.55
N PRO A 455 13.50 -22.78 -13.26
CA PRO A 455 12.80 -22.57 -12.00
C PRO A 455 13.68 -22.77 -10.76
N ALA A 456 14.58 -23.76 -10.78
CA ALA A 456 15.53 -24.01 -9.69
C ALA A 456 16.42 -22.80 -9.36
N ALA A 457 16.82 -21.99 -10.34
CA ALA A 457 17.60 -20.78 -10.10
C ALA A 457 16.76 -19.68 -9.43
N THR A 458 15.53 -19.48 -9.88
CA THR A 458 14.58 -18.56 -9.23
C THR A 458 14.25 -19.01 -7.80
N GLU A 459 14.14 -20.31 -7.56
CA GLU A 459 13.89 -20.90 -6.23
C GLU A 459 15.02 -20.56 -5.22
N VAL A 460 16.27 -20.47 -5.68
CA VAL A 460 17.40 -20.04 -4.84
C VAL A 460 17.24 -18.58 -4.39
N ILE A 461 16.82 -17.70 -5.30
CA ILE A 461 16.57 -16.28 -4.98
C ILE A 461 15.43 -16.18 -3.96
N LEU A 462 14.34 -16.90 -4.19
CA LEU A 462 13.17 -16.92 -3.29
C LEU A 462 13.53 -17.47 -1.90
N GLY A 463 14.34 -18.52 -1.81
CA GLY A 463 14.79 -19.07 -0.52
C GLY A 463 15.65 -18.10 0.27
N ARG A 464 16.55 -17.36 -0.40
CA ARG A 464 17.35 -16.30 0.23
C ARG A 464 16.47 -15.15 0.72
N ALA A 465 15.49 -14.73 -0.07
CA ALA A 465 14.52 -13.71 0.32
C ALA A 465 13.70 -14.15 1.55
N CYS A 466 13.21 -15.40 1.58
CA CYS A 466 12.52 -15.95 2.76
C CYS A 466 13.39 -15.81 4.01
N HIS A 467 14.68 -16.15 3.91
CA HIS A 467 15.62 -16.01 5.03
C HIS A 467 15.77 -14.56 5.52
N ALA A 468 15.95 -13.61 4.60
CA ALA A 468 16.11 -12.18 4.91
C ALA A 468 14.88 -11.60 5.64
N PHE A 469 13.68 -12.09 5.32
CA PHE A 469 12.42 -11.60 5.90
C PHE A 469 11.88 -12.44 7.07
N ARG A 470 12.64 -13.38 7.64
CA ARG A 470 12.19 -14.25 8.77
C ARG A 470 11.68 -13.51 10.01
N ARG A 471 12.00 -12.23 10.18
CA ARG A 471 11.47 -11.40 11.29
C ARG A 471 10.14 -10.70 10.94
N TYR A 472 9.71 -10.79 9.69
CA TYR A 472 8.51 -10.14 9.13
C TYR A 472 7.64 -11.19 8.42
N PRO A 473 6.81 -11.94 9.16
CA PRO A 473 6.12 -13.12 8.63
C PRO A 473 5.23 -12.83 7.41
N ASP A 474 4.65 -11.64 7.29
CA ASP A 474 3.87 -11.24 6.11
C ASP A 474 4.73 -11.09 4.85
N LEU A 475 5.95 -10.54 5.00
CA LEU A 475 6.88 -10.38 3.89
C LEU A 475 7.52 -11.73 3.52
N GLU A 476 7.91 -12.54 4.51
CA GLU A 476 8.40 -13.90 4.27
C GLU A 476 7.34 -14.77 3.58
N SER A 477 6.08 -14.71 4.05
CA SER A 477 4.98 -15.48 3.46
C SER A 477 4.86 -15.24 1.97
N ARG A 478 5.05 -14.00 1.49
CA ARG A 478 4.97 -13.67 0.06
C ARG A 478 6.00 -14.45 -0.76
N PHE A 479 7.24 -14.48 -0.31
CA PHE A 479 8.31 -15.22 -1.00
C PHE A 479 8.12 -16.74 -0.86
N ASN A 480 7.66 -17.19 0.30
CA ASN A 480 7.37 -18.60 0.55
C ASN A 480 6.25 -19.10 -0.40
N ASP A 481 5.18 -18.34 -0.58
CA ASP A 481 4.06 -18.71 -1.44
C ASP A 481 4.51 -18.91 -2.90
N LEU A 482 5.41 -18.05 -3.40
CA LEU A 482 6.01 -18.20 -4.73
C LEU A 482 6.88 -19.43 -4.85
N LEU A 483 7.69 -19.68 -3.81
CA LEU A 483 8.60 -20.82 -3.77
C LEU A 483 7.79 -22.13 -3.76
N VAL A 484 6.75 -22.21 -2.94
CA VAL A 484 5.79 -23.33 -2.91
C VAL A 484 5.12 -23.50 -4.28
N ALA A 485 4.68 -22.41 -4.91
CA ALA A 485 4.04 -22.46 -6.22
C ALA A 485 5.00 -22.98 -7.30
N SER A 486 6.25 -22.52 -7.32
CA SER A 486 7.29 -23.00 -8.24
C SER A 486 7.56 -24.49 -8.06
N LEU A 487 7.77 -24.93 -6.81
CA LEU A 487 8.01 -26.34 -6.48
C LEU A 487 6.85 -27.23 -6.94
N ARG A 488 5.61 -26.82 -6.68
CA ARG A 488 4.41 -27.57 -7.11
C ARG A 488 4.31 -27.63 -8.64
N ALA A 489 4.59 -26.53 -9.33
CA ALA A 489 4.51 -26.45 -10.79
C ALA A 489 5.49 -27.43 -11.48
N ARG A 490 6.64 -27.71 -10.86
CA ARG A 490 7.63 -28.67 -11.37
C ARG A 490 7.51 -30.08 -10.77
N GLY A 491 6.45 -30.37 -10.03
CA GLY A 491 6.15 -31.70 -9.49
C GLY A 491 6.77 -32.03 -8.12
N GLU A 492 7.47 -31.10 -7.48
CA GLU A 492 8.09 -31.29 -6.15
C GLU A 492 7.09 -31.09 -5.01
N THR A 493 5.98 -31.82 -5.06
CA THR A 493 4.88 -31.65 -4.12
C THR A 493 5.29 -31.96 -2.68
N SER A 494 6.12 -32.99 -2.46
CA SER A 494 6.62 -33.36 -1.12
C SER A 494 7.49 -32.28 -0.50
N ARG A 495 8.38 -31.66 -1.29
CA ARG A 495 9.24 -30.56 -0.81
C ARG A 495 8.42 -29.30 -0.55
N ALA A 496 7.46 -28.99 -1.43
CA ALA A 496 6.55 -27.87 -1.25
C ALA A 496 5.72 -28.02 0.03
N ASP A 497 5.19 -29.22 0.28
CA ASP A 497 4.39 -29.51 1.47
C ASP A 497 5.23 -29.51 2.76
N HIS A 498 6.48 -29.98 2.71
CA HIS A 498 7.41 -29.89 3.84
C HIS A 498 7.70 -28.43 4.23
N MET A 499 8.04 -27.59 3.24
CA MET A 499 8.35 -26.18 3.45
C MET A 499 7.13 -25.42 3.97
N GLN A 500 5.94 -25.71 3.44
CA GLN A 500 4.70 -25.16 3.97
C GLN A 500 4.47 -25.56 5.43
N ALA A 501 4.70 -26.83 5.78
CA ALA A 501 4.55 -27.33 7.14
C ALA A 501 5.55 -26.67 8.10
N GLU A 502 6.79 -26.44 7.67
CA GLU A 502 7.79 -25.69 8.43
C GLU A 502 7.34 -24.26 8.71
N PHE A 503 6.86 -23.53 7.70
CA PHE A 503 6.35 -22.17 7.86
C PHE A 503 5.18 -22.13 8.86
N ILE A 504 4.23 -23.07 8.74
CA ILE A 504 3.11 -23.19 9.68
C ILE A 504 3.60 -23.52 11.10
N ARG A 505 4.60 -24.38 11.26
CA ARG A 505 5.17 -24.69 12.60
C ARG A 505 5.88 -23.49 13.22
N ALA A 506 6.62 -22.72 12.42
CA ALA A 506 7.36 -21.55 12.89
C ALA A 506 6.43 -20.43 13.38
N TYR A 507 5.25 -20.29 12.76
CA TYR A 507 4.35 -19.16 12.96
C TYR A 507 2.98 -19.50 13.58
N GLY A 508 2.60 -20.77 13.63
CA GLY A 508 1.23 -21.22 13.94
C GLY A 508 0.70 -20.81 15.32
N GLY A 509 1.56 -20.50 16.30
CA GLY A 509 1.13 -19.99 17.61
C GLY A 509 0.93 -18.47 17.67
N ARG A 510 1.67 -17.68 16.87
CA ARG A 510 1.63 -16.20 16.89
C ARG A 510 0.93 -15.59 15.68
N ARG A 511 0.76 -16.36 14.61
CA ARG A 511 0.16 -16.00 13.32
C ARG A 511 -0.74 -17.12 12.82
N ALA A 512 -1.68 -17.53 13.67
CA ALA A 512 -2.67 -18.54 13.34
C ALA A 512 -3.49 -18.16 12.09
N ASP A 513 -3.67 -16.86 11.84
CA ASP A 513 -4.28 -16.30 10.62
C ASP A 513 -3.60 -16.78 9.34
N LEU A 514 -2.27 -16.84 9.31
CA LEU A 514 -1.51 -17.34 8.15
C LEU A 514 -1.78 -18.83 7.95
N ALA A 515 -1.74 -19.63 9.02
CA ALA A 515 -2.01 -21.06 8.94
C ALA A 515 -3.45 -21.37 8.48
N ILE A 516 -4.43 -20.61 8.96
CA ILE A 516 -5.84 -20.70 8.56
C ILE A 516 -5.98 -20.33 7.08
N ARG A 517 -5.31 -19.26 6.63
CA ARG A 517 -5.33 -18.84 5.23
C ARG A 517 -4.81 -19.93 4.30
N GLU A 518 -3.69 -20.54 4.65
CA GLU A 518 -3.11 -21.64 3.87
C GLU A 518 -4.03 -22.87 3.83
N ALA A 519 -4.62 -23.22 4.98
CA ALA A 519 -5.60 -24.29 5.06
C ALA A 519 -6.84 -23.99 4.18
N ALA A 520 -7.31 -22.74 4.16
CA ALA A 520 -8.42 -22.28 3.33
C ALA A 520 -8.08 -22.38 1.83
N LEU A 521 -6.86 -22.01 1.43
CA LEU A 521 -6.41 -22.13 0.04
C LEU A 521 -6.35 -23.60 -0.42
N LYS A 522 -5.77 -24.47 0.42
CA LYS A 522 -5.72 -25.91 0.14
C LYS A 522 -7.12 -26.49 0.00
N LEU A 523 -8.01 -26.19 0.94
CA LEU A 523 -9.41 -26.62 0.90
C LEU A 523 -10.13 -26.14 -0.37
N ALA A 524 -10.01 -24.86 -0.71
CA ALA A 524 -10.63 -24.29 -1.90
C ALA A 524 -10.11 -24.95 -3.20
N SER A 525 -8.85 -25.35 -3.24
CA SER A 525 -8.28 -26.05 -4.41
C SER A 525 -8.89 -27.44 -4.66
N HIS A 526 -9.58 -28.02 -3.66
CA HIS A 526 -10.22 -29.33 -3.75
C HIS A 526 -11.70 -29.25 -4.18
N PHE A 527 -12.31 -28.06 -4.21
CA PHE A 527 -13.74 -27.86 -4.46
C PHE A 527 -14.24 -28.45 -5.78
N ASP A 528 -13.40 -28.44 -6.81
CA ASP A 528 -13.74 -28.97 -8.13
C ASP A 528 -12.99 -30.28 -8.47
N ARG A 529 -12.10 -30.75 -7.58
CA ARG A 529 -11.18 -31.87 -7.86
C ARG A 529 -11.46 -33.14 -7.07
N ARG A 530 -12.16 -33.01 -5.93
CA ARG A 530 -12.42 -34.13 -5.01
C ARG A 530 -13.92 -34.38 -4.89
N ASP A 531 -14.26 -35.61 -4.54
CA ASP A 531 -15.65 -35.96 -4.21
C ASP A 531 -16.11 -35.25 -2.92
N LEU A 532 -17.42 -35.15 -2.74
CA LEU A 532 -18.02 -34.41 -1.63
C LEU A 532 -17.60 -34.93 -0.25
N VAL A 533 -17.43 -36.25 -0.09
CA VAL A 533 -17.04 -36.86 1.19
C VAL A 533 -15.63 -36.43 1.55
N SER A 534 -14.72 -36.47 0.58
CA SER A 534 -13.36 -35.95 0.74
C SER A 534 -13.33 -34.46 1.04
N GLN A 535 -14.15 -33.64 0.37
CA GLN A 535 -14.25 -32.20 0.63
C GLN A 535 -14.71 -31.91 2.08
N ILE A 536 -15.76 -32.60 2.55
CA ILE A 536 -16.26 -32.46 3.92
C ILE A 536 -15.20 -32.94 4.92
N GLY A 537 -14.49 -34.04 4.63
CA GLY A 537 -13.40 -34.53 5.46
C GLY A 537 -12.24 -33.55 5.57
N ASP A 538 -11.85 -32.91 4.46
CA ASP A 538 -10.85 -31.84 4.45
C ASP A 538 -11.32 -30.63 5.26
N TYR A 539 -12.57 -30.19 5.07
CA TYR A 539 -13.16 -29.09 5.84
C TYR A 539 -13.17 -29.37 7.35
N ASN A 540 -13.66 -30.54 7.76
CA ASN A 540 -13.74 -30.93 9.17
C ASN A 540 -12.34 -30.95 9.81
N ARG A 541 -11.32 -31.47 9.11
CA ARG A 541 -9.93 -31.42 9.61
C ARG A 541 -9.44 -30.00 9.85
N VAL A 542 -9.79 -29.05 8.97
CA VAL A 542 -9.40 -27.64 9.13
C VAL A 542 -10.14 -27.02 10.33
N VAL A 543 -11.45 -27.25 10.43
CA VAL A 543 -12.28 -26.74 11.53
C VAL A 543 -11.86 -27.33 12.87
N ASP A 544 -11.57 -28.63 12.95
CA ASP A 544 -11.14 -29.28 14.20
C ASP A 544 -9.77 -28.79 14.65
N ARG A 545 -8.86 -28.56 13.69
CA ARG A 545 -7.50 -28.12 14.00
C ARG A 545 -7.44 -26.66 14.46
N TYR A 546 -8.21 -25.79 13.82
CA TYR A 546 -8.10 -24.34 14.02
C TYR A 546 -9.30 -23.73 14.75
N GLY A 547 -10.37 -24.49 14.96
CA GLY A 547 -11.63 -24.02 15.54
C GLY A 547 -11.48 -23.34 16.89
N PRO A 548 -10.82 -23.96 17.89
CA PRO A 548 -10.71 -23.41 19.24
C PRO A 548 -10.10 -22.00 19.32
N ASP A 549 -9.18 -21.66 18.41
CA ASP A 549 -8.45 -20.37 18.39
C ASP A 549 -8.65 -19.57 17.09
N GLY A 550 -9.58 -20.01 16.23
CA GLY A 550 -9.67 -19.52 14.85
C GLY A 550 -10.51 -18.26 14.68
N GLY A 551 -11.44 -18.03 15.62
CA GLY A 551 -12.28 -16.84 15.69
C GLY A 551 -12.94 -16.43 14.37
N ALA A 552 -13.13 -15.13 14.19
CA ALA A 552 -13.74 -14.56 12.99
C ALA A 552 -12.91 -14.81 11.71
N VAL A 553 -11.59 -15.01 11.81
CA VAL A 553 -10.73 -15.32 10.65
C VAL A 553 -11.07 -16.68 10.05
N LEU A 554 -11.20 -17.72 10.89
CA LEU A 554 -11.60 -19.06 10.45
C LEU A 554 -13.02 -19.03 9.86
N PHE A 555 -13.92 -18.28 10.49
CA PHE A 555 -15.27 -18.12 9.98
C PHE A 555 -15.27 -17.52 8.56
N ASP A 556 -14.57 -16.40 8.37
CA ASP A 556 -14.59 -15.64 7.12
C ASP A 556 -13.92 -16.37 5.95
N GLN A 557 -12.84 -17.10 6.22
CA GLN A 557 -12.00 -17.71 5.19
C GLN A 557 -12.32 -19.18 4.91
N VAL A 558 -12.82 -19.92 5.91
CA VAL A 558 -13.08 -21.36 5.81
C VAL A 558 -14.57 -21.66 5.92
N VAL A 559 -15.21 -21.31 7.03
CA VAL A 559 -16.61 -21.70 7.31
C VAL A 559 -17.56 -21.12 6.27
N ARG A 560 -17.57 -19.79 6.12
CA ARG A 560 -18.46 -19.10 5.18
C ARG A 560 -18.22 -19.53 3.74
N VAL A 561 -16.96 -19.59 3.32
CA VAL A 561 -16.58 -19.96 1.95
C VAL A 561 -17.03 -21.38 1.60
N PHE A 562 -16.83 -22.34 2.51
CA PHE A 562 -17.23 -23.73 2.27
C PHE A 562 -18.76 -23.90 2.30
N VAL A 563 -19.44 -23.27 3.25
CA VAL A 563 -20.91 -23.29 3.35
C VAL A 563 -21.53 -22.67 2.10
N GLU A 564 -21.05 -21.51 1.64
CA GLU A 564 -21.53 -20.87 0.41
C GLU A 564 -21.25 -21.73 -0.83
N HIS A 565 -20.12 -22.42 -0.90
CA HIS A 565 -19.84 -23.40 -1.96
C HIS A 565 -20.86 -24.54 -1.97
N LEU A 566 -21.18 -25.12 -0.81
CA LEU A 566 -22.19 -26.18 -0.71
C LEU A 566 -23.59 -25.68 -1.11
N VAL A 567 -23.96 -24.47 -0.69
CA VAL A 567 -25.21 -23.81 -1.09
C VAL A 567 -25.26 -23.64 -2.62
N LEU A 568 -24.18 -23.13 -3.23
CA LEU A 568 -24.08 -22.99 -4.69
C LEU A 568 -24.17 -24.32 -5.44
N LYS A 569 -23.80 -25.44 -4.82
CA LYS A 569 -23.92 -26.79 -5.38
C LYS A 569 -25.26 -27.49 -5.02
N GLY A 570 -26.20 -26.78 -4.39
CA GLY A 570 -27.50 -27.33 -3.98
C GLY A 570 -27.41 -28.34 -2.81
N ARG A 571 -26.30 -28.38 -2.08
CA ARG A 571 -26.05 -29.32 -0.97
C ARG A 571 -26.43 -28.70 0.37
N ILE A 572 -27.71 -28.32 0.50
CA ILE A 572 -28.23 -27.61 1.67
C ILE A 572 -28.11 -28.42 2.98
N PRO A 573 -28.44 -29.72 3.03
CA PRO A 573 -28.27 -30.51 4.26
C PRO A 573 -26.82 -30.56 4.74
N GLU A 574 -25.87 -30.70 3.82
CA GLU A 574 -24.43 -30.68 4.12
C GLU A 574 -23.97 -29.30 4.59
N ALA A 575 -24.46 -28.22 3.95
CA ALA A 575 -24.14 -26.85 4.32
C ALA A 575 -24.56 -26.55 5.77
N ARG A 576 -25.75 -27.01 6.17
CA ARG A 576 -26.24 -26.90 7.56
C ARG A 576 -25.37 -27.67 8.54
N ARG A 577 -25.07 -28.94 8.26
CA ARG A 577 -24.20 -29.77 9.12
C ARG A 577 -22.79 -29.18 9.27
N ALA A 578 -22.23 -28.64 8.19
CA ALA A 578 -20.93 -27.96 8.23
C ALA A 578 -20.97 -26.73 9.14
N LEU A 579 -22.02 -25.91 9.02
CA LEU A 579 -22.21 -24.71 9.84
C LEU A 579 -22.41 -25.05 11.33
N GLU A 580 -23.25 -26.04 11.63
CA GLU A 580 -23.51 -26.53 13.00
C GLU A 580 -22.23 -27.07 13.64
N ARG A 581 -21.45 -27.87 12.91
CA ARG A 581 -20.15 -28.36 13.39
C ARG A 581 -19.21 -27.21 13.72
N ALA A 582 -19.05 -26.27 12.79
CA ALA A 582 -18.15 -25.14 13.02
C ALA A 582 -18.56 -24.32 14.23
N ARG A 583 -19.86 -24.05 14.43
CA ARG A 583 -20.36 -23.34 15.60
C ARG A 583 -19.98 -24.06 16.91
N ALA A 584 -20.11 -25.38 16.93
CA ALA A 584 -19.78 -26.20 18.11
C ALA A 584 -18.27 -26.23 18.39
N VAL A 585 -17.44 -26.51 17.38
CA VAL A 585 -15.99 -26.66 17.54
C VAL A 585 -15.30 -25.32 17.84
N MET A 586 -15.84 -24.21 17.32
CA MET A 586 -15.33 -22.87 17.58
C MET A 586 -15.79 -22.28 18.92
N HIS A 587 -16.60 -23.01 19.70
CA HIS A 587 -17.13 -22.55 20.99
C HIS A 587 -17.76 -21.16 20.92
N VAL A 588 -18.56 -20.90 19.88
CA VAL A 588 -19.10 -19.56 19.59
C VAL A 588 -19.97 -19.07 20.74
N VAL A 589 -19.53 -18.01 21.42
CA VAL A 589 -20.23 -17.40 22.56
C VAL A 589 -21.46 -16.63 22.06
N PRO A 590 -22.67 -16.83 22.63
CA PRO A 590 -23.87 -16.09 22.26
C PRO A 590 -23.69 -14.57 22.38
N GLU A 591 -24.47 -13.82 21.59
CA GLU A 591 -24.49 -12.34 21.60
C GLU A 591 -23.16 -11.66 21.20
N THR A 592 -22.15 -12.44 20.78
CA THR A 592 -20.93 -11.90 20.17
C THR A 592 -21.17 -11.56 18.69
N PRO A 593 -20.39 -10.61 18.12
CA PRO A 593 -20.40 -10.36 16.68
C PRO A 593 -20.18 -11.62 15.84
N LEU A 594 -19.34 -12.56 16.30
CA LEU A 594 -19.15 -13.84 15.62
C LEU A 594 -20.44 -14.68 15.62
N ALA A 595 -21.15 -14.77 16.74
CA ALA A 595 -22.44 -15.48 16.80
C ALA A 595 -23.46 -14.88 15.81
N MET A 596 -23.53 -13.56 15.72
CA MET A 596 -24.42 -12.87 14.79
C MET A 596 -24.10 -13.19 13.33
N ASP A 597 -22.82 -13.32 12.98
CA ASP A 597 -22.38 -13.72 11.63
C ASP A 597 -22.78 -15.16 11.30
N PHE A 598 -22.65 -16.08 12.25
CA PHE A 598 -23.15 -17.45 12.11
C PHE A 598 -24.67 -17.46 11.90
N ASP A 599 -25.42 -16.70 12.68
CA ASP A 599 -26.89 -16.60 12.54
C ASP A 599 -27.29 -16.01 11.18
N ALA A 600 -26.55 -15.01 10.70
CA ALA A 600 -26.79 -14.41 9.38
C ALA A 600 -26.52 -15.39 8.24
N LEU A 601 -25.45 -16.18 8.34
CA LEU A 601 -25.13 -17.23 7.37
C LEU A 601 -26.18 -18.35 7.40
N GLU A 602 -26.62 -18.75 8.59
CA GLU A 602 -27.67 -19.76 8.76
C GLU A 602 -29.00 -19.32 8.14
N ARG A 603 -29.42 -18.06 8.36
CA ARG A 603 -30.60 -17.49 7.71
C ARG A 603 -30.50 -17.55 6.18
N ARG A 604 -29.33 -17.28 5.60
CA ARG A 604 -29.11 -17.39 4.14
C ARG A 604 -29.19 -18.82 3.64
N VAL A 605 -28.62 -19.78 4.36
CA VAL A 605 -28.72 -21.20 4.01
C VAL A 605 -30.18 -21.67 4.03
N ARG A 606 -30.96 -21.25 5.03
CA ARG A 606 -32.39 -21.59 5.15
C ARG A 606 -33.28 -20.92 4.10
N ALA A 607 -32.90 -19.72 3.63
CA ALA A 607 -33.65 -18.97 2.63
C ALA A 607 -33.39 -19.44 1.18
N THR A 608 -32.44 -20.37 0.97
CA THR A 608 -32.19 -20.95 -0.34
C THR A 608 -33.16 -22.12 -0.56
N PRO A 609 -34.02 -22.08 -1.60
CA PRO A 609 -35.06 -23.08 -1.83
C PRO A 609 -34.52 -24.48 -2.12
#